data_AF-B7B8X0-F1
#
_entry.id   AF-B7B8X0-F1
#
_cell.length_a   1.000
_cell.length_b   1.000
_cell.length_c   1.000
_cell.angle_alpha   90.00
_cell.angle_beta   90.00
_cell.angle_gamma   90.00
#
_symmetry.space_group_name_H-M   'P 1'
#
loop_
_entity.id
_entity.type
_entity.pdbx_description
1 polymer ?
#
loop_
_entity_poly.entity_id
_entity_poly.type
_entity_poly.pdbx_seq_one_letter_code
_entity_poly.pdbx_strand_id
1 'polypeptide(L)'
;NGLLNLGAGMSGWPMHGIEHALSAYYDITHGEGLAIITPRWMRHILNDRTLERFVKFGVDIYGISAELPPYKIAEQTIDKTYDFFRNTMRMPMTLREVGIDESRLKEIAAHIATNEGLDNPSIFAPLTEKDIYEILETSL
;
A
#
# COMPACT_ATOMS: atom_id res chain seq x y z
N ASN A 1 -0.63 -19.63 1.86
CA ASN A 1 -1.16 -20.98 1.55
C ASN A 1 -2.17 -21.00 0.39
N GLY A 2 -2.24 -19.97 -0.46
CA GLY A 2 -3.03 -20.00 -1.70
C GLY A 2 -4.57 -19.95 -1.55
N LEU A 3 -5.11 -20.06 -0.33
CA LEU A 3 -6.57 -20.02 -0.10
C LEU A 3 -7.22 -18.74 -0.65
N LEU A 4 -6.56 -17.60 -0.47
CA LEU A 4 -7.05 -16.31 -0.96
C LEU A 4 -6.94 -16.13 -2.49
N ASN A 5 -6.26 -17.04 -3.20
CA ASN A 5 -6.11 -16.99 -4.66
C ASN A 5 -7.20 -17.78 -5.39
N LEU A 6 -7.95 -18.64 -4.68
CA LEU A 6 -9.01 -19.44 -5.28
C LEU A 6 -10.13 -18.53 -5.80
N GLY A 7 -10.28 -18.45 -7.13
CA GLY A 7 -11.28 -17.62 -7.80
C GLY A 7 -10.95 -16.13 -7.94
N ALA A 8 -9.81 -15.66 -7.41
CA ALA A 8 -9.42 -14.24 -7.40
C ALA A 8 -8.23 -13.91 -8.35
N GLY A 9 -7.61 -14.92 -8.98
CA GLY A 9 -6.38 -14.76 -9.75
C GLY A 9 -5.14 -14.59 -8.87
N MET A 10 -3.94 -14.58 -9.46
CA MET A 10 -2.73 -14.21 -8.72
C MET A 10 -2.75 -12.71 -8.43
N SER A 11 -2.65 -12.34 -7.15
CA SER A 11 -2.44 -10.95 -6.72
C SER A 11 -0.94 -10.74 -6.49
N GLY A 12 -0.35 -9.76 -7.17
CA GLY A 12 1.07 -9.42 -7.04
C GLY A 12 1.45 -8.71 -5.74
N TRP A 13 0.48 -8.45 -4.84
CA TRP A 13 0.65 -7.74 -3.55
C TRP A 13 1.81 -6.73 -3.52
N PRO A 14 1.75 -5.63 -4.30
CA PRO A 14 2.89 -4.73 -4.51
C PRO A 14 3.54 -4.21 -3.22
N MET A 15 2.75 -4.08 -2.17
CA MET A 15 3.19 -3.65 -0.83
C MET A 15 4.23 -4.56 -0.21
N HIS A 16 4.12 -5.87 -0.45
CA HIS A 16 5.10 -6.83 0.08
C HIS A 16 6.43 -6.69 -0.65
N GLY A 17 6.41 -6.50 -1.98
CA GLY A 17 7.64 -6.26 -2.74
C GLY A 17 8.36 -4.98 -2.29
N ILE A 18 7.61 -3.89 -2.07
CA ILE A 18 8.18 -2.63 -1.55
C ILE A 18 8.75 -2.83 -0.15
N GLU A 19 8.00 -3.47 0.74
CA GLU A 19 8.44 -3.69 2.11
C GLU A 19 9.64 -4.64 2.20
N HIS A 20 9.71 -5.71 1.40
CA HIS A 20 10.86 -6.62 1.42
C HIS A 20 12.17 -5.87 1.12
N ALA A 21 12.13 -4.93 0.17
CA ALA A 21 13.28 -4.10 -0.14
C ALA A 21 13.64 -3.15 1.01
N LEU A 22 12.65 -2.55 1.69
CA LEU A 22 12.90 -1.72 2.88
C LEU A 22 13.55 -2.54 4.00
N SER A 23 13.05 -3.74 4.27
CA SER A 23 13.61 -4.66 5.27
C SER A 23 15.02 -5.12 4.90
N ALA A 24 15.30 -5.39 3.62
CA ALA A 24 16.64 -5.74 3.17
C ALA A 24 17.65 -4.59 3.34
N TYR A 25 17.21 -3.34 3.21
CA TYR A 25 18.07 -2.15 3.26
C TYR A 25 18.26 -1.59 4.67
N TYR A 26 17.24 -1.71 5.53
CA TYR A 26 17.17 -1.02 6.82
C TYR A 26 16.78 -1.91 8.01
N ASP A 27 16.55 -3.20 7.80
CA ASP A 27 16.20 -4.18 8.86
C ASP A 27 14.99 -3.76 9.71
N ILE A 28 13.96 -3.20 9.06
CA ILE A 28 12.71 -2.80 9.73
C ILE A 28 11.84 -4.01 10.04
N THR A 29 10.97 -3.89 11.06
CA THR A 29 9.98 -4.94 11.32
C THR A 29 9.00 -5.04 10.15
N HIS A 30 8.84 -6.26 9.63
CA HIS A 30 8.00 -6.52 8.45
C HIS A 30 6.59 -5.92 8.52
N GLY A 31 5.91 -6.10 9.65
CA GLY A 31 4.58 -5.54 9.86
C GLY A 31 4.54 -4.01 9.89
N GLU A 32 5.59 -3.35 10.41
CA GLU A 32 5.70 -1.89 10.46
C GLU A 32 5.86 -1.31 9.06
N GLY A 33 6.72 -1.91 8.24
CA GLY A 33 6.87 -1.55 6.83
C GLY A 33 5.54 -1.69 6.07
N LEU A 34 4.84 -2.83 6.22
CA LEU A 34 3.54 -3.01 5.58
C LEU A 34 2.50 -1.99 6.06
N ALA A 35 2.44 -1.69 7.36
CA ALA A 35 1.51 -0.71 7.92
C ALA A 35 1.76 0.70 7.38
N ILE A 36 3.04 1.11 7.26
CA ILE A 36 3.43 2.40 6.68
C ILE A 36 2.99 2.46 5.21
N ILE A 37 3.36 1.47 4.40
CA ILE A 37 3.26 1.53 2.94
C ILE A 37 1.80 1.34 2.50
N THR A 38 1.03 0.42 3.12
CA THR A 38 -0.36 0.04 2.74
C THR A 38 -1.28 1.23 2.40
N PRO A 39 -1.54 2.17 3.33
CA PRO A 39 -2.45 3.28 3.06
C PRO A 39 -1.93 4.27 2.00
N ARG A 40 -0.61 4.42 1.82
CA ARG A 40 -0.04 5.31 0.78
C ARG A 40 -0.28 4.75 -0.61
N TRP A 41 -0.01 3.46 -0.80
CA TRP A 41 -0.34 2.81 -2.07
C TRP A 41 -1.84 2.82 -2.34
N MET A 42 -2.69 2.54 -1.35
CA MET A 42 -4.14 2.60 -1.56
C MET A 42 -4.56 3.98 -2.09
N ARG A 43 -3.95 5.06 -1.57
CA ARG A 43 -4.15 6.42 -2.08
C ARG A 43 -3.60 6.58 -3.50
N HIS A 44 -2.38 6.09 -3.75
CA HIS A 44 -1.70 6.19 -5.04
C HIS A 44 -2.49 5.53 -6.18
N ILE A 45 -3.04 4.34 -5.91
CA ILE A 45 -3.76 3.56 -6.93
C ILE A 45 -5.24 3.92 -7.02
N LEU A 46 -5.75 4.86 -6.21
CA LEU A 46 -7.17 5.25 -6.21
C LEU A 46 -7.53 5.93 -7.53
N ASN A 47 -8.35 5.25 -8.33
CA ASN A 47 -8.91 5.73 -9.59
C ASN A 47 -10.18 4.94 -9.92
N ASP A 48 -10.85 5.25 -11.02
CA ASP A 48 -12.13 4.64 -11.39
C ASP A 48 -12.08 3.10 -11.49
N ARG A 49 -10.92 2.52 -11.86
CA ARG A 49 -10.73 1.07 -11.95
C ARG A 49 -10.61 0.40 -10.57
N THR A 50 -10.02 1.09 -9.60
CA THR A 50 -9.76 0.52 -8.25
C THR A 50 -10.81 0.90 -7.21
N LEU A 51 -11.58 1.95 -7.51
CA LEU A 51 -12.57 2.58 -6.64
C LEU A 51 -13.52 1.60 -5.97
N GLU A 52 -14.12 0.70 -6.73
CA GLU A 52 -15.15 -0.23 -6.23
C GLU A 52 -14.62 -1.13 -5.11
N ARG A 53 -13.35 -1.55 -5.17
CA ARG A 53 -12.74 -2.37 -4.11
C ARG A 53 -12.64 -1.60 -2.79
N PHE A 54 -12.27 -0.32 -2.85
CA PHE A 54 -12.16 0.52 -1.66
C PHE A 54 -13.53 0.93 -1.11
N VAL A 55 -14.53 1.12 -1.97
CA VAL A 55 -15.92 1.32 -1.56
C VAL A 55 -16.42 0.09 -0.81
N LYS A 56 -16.29 -1.10 -1.42
CA LYS A 56 -16.71 -2.36 -0.80
C LYS A 56 -16.00 -2.61 0.53
N PHE A 57 -14.69 -2.39 0.59
CA PHE A 57 -13.92 -2.51 1.82
C PHE A 57 -14.44 -1.54 2.91
N GLY A 58 -14.69 -0.28 2.54
CA GLY A 58 -15.22 0.74 3.45
C GLY A 58 -16.58 0.43 4.04
N VAL A 59 -17.51 0.00 3.17
CA VAL A 59 -18.87 -0.35 3.58
C VAL A 59 -18.87 -1.62 4.42
N ASP A 60 -18.22 -2.69 3.93
CA ASP A 60 -18.34 -4.02 4.55
C ASP A 60 -17.53 -4.14 5.85
N ILE A 61 -16.37 -3.48 5.95
CA ILE A 61 -15.46 -3.63 7.10
C ILE A 61 -15.54 -2.46 8.06
N TYR A 62 -15.60 -1.23 7.54
CA TYR A 62 -15.65 -0.04 8.39
C TYR A 62 -17.06 0.51 8.62
N GLY A 63 -18.09 -0.07 7.98
CA GLY A 63 -19.47 0.39 8.11
C GLY A 63 -19.70 1.82 7.57
N ILE A 64 -18.90 2.26 6.61
CA ILE A 64 -19.08 3.58 5.98
C ILE A 64 -20.41 3.57 5.21
N SER A 65 -21.19 4.65 5.31
CA SER A 65 -22.49 4.74 4.62
C SER A 65 -22.32 4.62 3.11
N ALA A 66 -23.05 3.67 2.51
CA ALA A 66 -23.10 3.46 1.07
C ALA A 66 -23.83 4.58 0.30
N GLU A 67 -24.48 5.51 1.01
CA GLU A 67 -25.16 6.66 0.40
C GLU A 67 -24.19 7.80 0.05
N LEU A 68 -22.95 7.74 0.54
CA LEU A 68 -21.92 8.73 0.22
C LEU A 68 -21.43 8.57 -1.22
N PRO A 69 -20.88 9.65 -1.83
CA PRO A 69 -20.22 9.55 -3.11
C PRO A 69 -19.11 8.47 -3.08
N PRO A 70 -18.98 7.60 -4.10
CA PRO A 70 -18.03 6.49 -4.08
C PRO A 70 -16.59 6.89 -3.73
N TYR A 71 -16.08 7.98 -4.31
CA TYR A 71 -14.74 8.49 -3.98
C TYR A 71 -14.61 8.91 -2.52
N LYS A 72 -15.67 9.47 -1.91
CA LYS A 72 -15.68 9.81 -0.49
C LYS A 72 -15.66 8.58 0.40
N ILE A 73 -16.33 7.50 0.00
CA ILE A 73 -16.22 6.22 0.72
C ILE A 73 -14.78 5.72 0.64
N ALA A 74 -14.20 5.66 -0.56
CA ALA A 74 -12.84 5.16 -0.75
C ALA A 74 -11.77 5.97 0.00
N GLU A 75 -11.84 7.31 -0.03
CA GLU A 75 -10.96 8.20 0.74
C GLU A 75 -11.07 7.89 2.25
N GLN A 76 -12.30 7.80 2.78
CA GLN A 76 -12.52 7.46 4.18
C GLN A 76 -12.04 6.05 4.54
N THR A 77 -12.16 5.08 3.63
CA THR A 77 -11.61 3.72 3.81
C THR A 77 -10.10 3.76 4.01
N ILE A 78 -9.40 4.55 3.19
CA ILE A 78 -7.94 4.70 3.27
C ILE A 78 -7.56 5.40 4.58
N ASP A 79 -8.26 6.47 4.95
CA ASP A 79 -8.03 7.21 6.19
C ASP A 79 -8.26 6.31 7.42
N LYS A 80 -9.35 5.54 7.45
CA LYS A 80 -9.62 4.58 8.53
C LYS A 80 -8.59 3.47 8.62
N THR A 81 -8.03 3.03 7.50
CA THR A 81 -6.96 2.03 7.47
C THR A 81 -5.67 2.61 8.06
N TYR A 82 -5.33 3.84 7.72
CA TYR A 82 -4.22 4.57 8.36
C TYR A 82 -4.46 4.72 9.86
N ASP A 83 -5.64 5.18 10.28
CA ASP A 83 -6.00 5.39 11.67
C ASP A 83 -6.02 4.09 12.48
N PHE A 84 -6.43 2.97 11.87
CA PHE A 84 -6.36 1.67 12.51
C PHE A 84 -4.92 1.32 12.87
N PHE A 85 -3.98 1.42 11.93
CA PHE A 85 -2.57 1.16 12.22
C PHE A 85 -1.99 2.16 13.23
N ARG A 86 -2.25 3.47 13.05
CA ARG A 86 -1.71 4.52 13.92
C ARG A 86 -2.29 4.52 15.33
N ASN A 87 -3.62 4.56 15.43
CA ASN A 87 -4.31 4.91 16.67
C ASN A 87 -4.76 3.67 17.45
N THR A 88 -5.12 2.60 16.74
CA THR A 88 -5.55 1.34 17.38
C THR A 88 -4.35 0.44 17.64
N MET A 89 -3.54 0.16 16.61
CA MET A 89 -2.39 -0.74 16.71
C MET A 89 -1.14 -0.06 17.26
N ARG A 90 -1.11 1.28 17.33
CA ARG A 90 0.02 2.08 17.83
C ARG A 90 1.32 1.83 17.06
N MET A 91 1.20 1.57 15.77
CA MET A 91 2.34 1.34 14.89
C MET A 91 2.95 2.66 14.43
N PRO A 92 4.27 2.72 14.17
CA PRO A 92 4.85 3.83 13.44
C PRO A 92 4.19 3.91 12.06
N MET A 93 3.99 5.14 11.59
CA MET A 93 3.28 5.41 10.36
C MET A 93 4.09 6.24 9.38
N THR A 94 5.33 6.58 9.63
CA THR A 94 6.25 7.11 8.61
C THR A 94 7.57 6.37 8.61
N LEU A 95 8.27 6.40 7.47
CA LEU A 95 9.62 5.87 7.32
C LEU A 95 10.59 6.56 8.29
N ARG A 96 10.42 7.87 8.56
CA ARG A 96 11.24 8.58 9.53
C ARG A 96 11.06 8.09 10.97
N GLU A 97 9.85 7.67 11.35
CA GLU A 97 9.59 7.10 12.69
C GLU A 97 10.37 5.78 12.92
N VAL A 98 10.77 5.09 11.84
CA VAL A 98 11.59 3.87 11.87
C VAL A 98 13.03 4.10 11.40
N GLY A 99 13.48 5.35 11.35
CA GLY A 99 14.88 5.70 11.07
C GLY A 99 15.28 5.67 9.59
N ILE A 100 14.31 5.70 8.67
CA ILE A 100 14.55 5.75 7.22
C ILE A 100 14.36 7.17 6.70
N ASP A 101 15.35 7.66 5.96
CA ASP A 101 15.33 8.97 5.30
C ASP A 101 15.21 8.85 3.77
N GLU A 102 15.22 9.99 3.09
CA GLU A 102 15.13 10.07 1.63
C GLU A 102 16.38 9.58 0.87
N SER A 103 17.51 9.34 1.56
CA SER A 103 18.85 9.24 0.92
C SER A 103 18.97 8.09 -0.08
N ARG A 104 18.22 7.00 0.12
CA ARG A 104 18.27 5.80 -0.74
C ARG A 104 16.94 5.46 -1.43
N LEU A 105 15.91 6.31 -1.34
CA LEU A 105 14.60 5.95 -1.89
C LEU A 105 14.63 5.70 -3.40
N LYS A 106 15.43 6.46 -4.16
CA LYS A 106 15.62 6.24 -5.60
C LYS A 106 16.27 4.89 -5.90
N GLU A 107 17.30 4.54 -5.13
CA GLU A 107 17.99 3.26 -5.26
C GLU A 107 17.03 2.09 -4.97
N ILE A 108 16.25 2.20 -3.90
CA ILE A 108 15.26 1.20 -3.49
C ILE A 108 14.16 1.06 -4.54
N ALA A 109 13.64 2.17 -5.06
CA ALA A 109 12.61 2.14 -6.11
C ALA A 109 13.10 1.42 -7.37
N ALA A 110 14.31 1.72 -7.83
CA ALA A 110 14.93 1.04 -8.97
C ALA A 110 15.17 -0.45 -8.71
N HIS A 111 15.62 -0.81 -7.50
CA HIS A 111 15.78 -2.20 -7.08
C HIS A 111 14.45 -2.97 -7.13
N ILE A 112 13.37 -2.40 -6.59
CA ILE A 112 12.03 -3.01 -6.60
C ILE A 112 11.53 -3.18 -8.04
N ALA A 113 11.60 -2.12 -8.86
CA ALA A 113 11.12 -2.14 -10.24
C ALA A 113 11.83 -3.22 -11.09
N THR A 114 13.11 -3.46 -10.82
CA THR A 114 13.91 -4.47 -11.55
C THR A 114 13.60 -5.91 -11.11
N ASN A 115 13.32 -6.13 -9.82
CA ASN A 115 13.32 -7.49 -9.25
C ASN A 115 11.93 -8.05 -8.91
N GLU A 116 10.94 -7.19 -8.64
CA GLU A 116 9.62 -7.61 -8.15
C GLU A 116 8.56 -7.75 -9.26
N GLY A 117 8.81 -7.20 -10.46
CA GLY A 117 7.89 -7.31 -11.60
C GLY A 117 6.52 -6.67 -11.37
N LEU A 118 6.48 -5.56 -10.61
CA LEU A 118 5.25 -4.89 -10.20
C LEU A 118 4.53 -4.15 -11.34
N ASP A 119 5.16 -3.99 -12.51
CA ASP A 119 4.62 -3.32 -13.68
C ASP A 119 3.81 -4.24 -14.61
N ASN A 120 3.71 -5.54 -14.27
CA ASN A 120 2.99 -6.50 -15.08
C ASN A 120 1.49 -6.14 -15.20
N PRO A 121 0.92 -6.04 -16.42
CA PRO A 121 -0.46 -5.60 -16.64
C PRO A 121 -1.53 -6.55 -16.05
N SER A 122 -1.16 -7.79 -15.72
CA SER A 122 -2.05 -8.74 -15.02
C SER A 122 -2.23 -8.41 -13.54
N ILE A 123 -1.39 -7.56 -12.95
CA ILE A 123 -1.53 -7.08 -11.58
C ILE A 123 -2.71 -6.11 -11.49
N PHE A 124 -3.45 -6.19 -10.37
CA PHE A 124 -4.66 -5.40 -10.15
C PHE A 124 -4.44 -3.88 -10.27
N ALA A 125 -3.27 -3.39 -9.84
CA ALA A 125 -2.81 -2.02 -10.05
C ALA A 125 -1.28 -2.08 -10.23
N PRO A 126 -0.78 -2.14 -11.48
CA PRO A 126 0.65 -2.20 -11.76
C PRO A 126 1.34 -0.91 -11.30
N LEU A 127 2.60 -1.02 -10.88
CA LEU A 127 3.41 0.09 -10.43
C LEU A 127 4.69 0.18 -11.25
N THR A 128 4.98 1.36 -11.78
CA THR A 128 6.27 1.70 -12.37
C THR A 128 7.28 2.08 -11.29
N GLU A 129 8.57 2.19 -11.64
CA GLU A 129 9.60 2.73 -10.75
C GLU A 129 9.21 4.11 -10.17
N LYS A 130 8.60 4.95 -11.00
CA LYS A 130 8.11 6.27 -10.59
C LYS A 130 7.02 6.15 -9.52
N ASP A 131 6.04 5.27 -9.73
CA ASP A 131 4.96 5.04 -8.76
C ASP A 131 5.52 4.54 -7.42
N ILE A 132 6.49 3.61 -7.47
CA ILE A 132 7.16 3.08 -6.27
C ILE A 132 7.89 4.21 -5.52
N TYR A 133 8.63 5.07 -6.24
CA TYR A 133 9.29 6.22 -5.64
C TYR A 133 8.30 7.20 -4.99
N GLU A 134 7.20 7.53 -5.65
CA GLU A 134 6.17 8.44 -5.12
C GLU A 134 5.50 7.85 -3.86
N ILE A 135 5.25 6.53 -3.82
CA ILE A 135 4.74 5.84 -2.63
C ILE A 135 5.76 5.91 -1.48
N LEU A 136 7.04 5.68 -1.76
CA LEU A 136 8.11 5.77 -0.76
C LEU A 136 8.26 7.20 -0.21
N GLU A 137 8.26 8.20 -1.10
CA GLU A 137 8.40 9.62 -0.75
C GLU A 137 7.22 10.11 0.10
N THR A 138 5.99 9.74 -0.25
CA THR A 138 4.79 10.05 0.56
C THR A 138 4.71 9.26 1.87
N SER A 139 5.61 8.29 2.06
CA SER A 139 5.73 7.51 3.29
C SER A 139 6.77 8.04 4.27
N LEU A 140 7.61 9.01 3.87
CA LEU A 140 8.55 9.74 4.76
C LEU A 140 7.82 10.56 5.84
#